data_AF-A0A3E2NB27-F1
#
_entry.id   AF-A0A3E2NB27-F1
#
_cell.length_a   1.000
_cell.length_b   1.000
_cell.length_c   1.000
_cell.angle_alpha   90.00
_cell.angle_beta   90.00
_cell.angle_gamma   90.00
#
_symmetry.space_group_name_H-M   'P 1'
#
loop_
_entity.id
_entity.type
_entity.pdbx_description
1 polymer ?
#
loop_
_entity_poly.entity_id
_entity_poly.type
_entity_poly.pdbx_seq_one_letter_code
_entity_poly.pdbx_strand_id
1 'polypeptide(L)'
;MKRMNERSKIMINSKKILGICVSNRKNGNSSIILNKLLQPAKEAGHEIEVLYLGALKILPCRGCFACSNSHNCVLEDDINMVKEKIEMADAIALASPCYYLSAPSTLKALSA
;
A
#
# COMPACT_ATOMS: atom_id res chain seq x y z
N MET A 1 22.96 19.12 -31.04
CA MET A 1 23.45 18.95 -29.65
C MET A 1 22.88 19.99 -28.65
N LYS A 2 21.65 20.49 -28.84
CA LYS A 2 20.97 21.43 -27.91
C LYS A 2 19.63 20.92 -27.34
N ARG A 3 19.20 19.69 -27.69
CA ARG A 3 17.93 19.09 -27.22
C ARG A 3 18.05 18.24 -25.95
N MET A 4 19.23 18.22 -25.31
CA MET A 4 19.49 17.39 -24.12
C MET A 4 19.45 18.15 -22.78
N ASN A 5 19.22 19.47 -22.78
CA ASN A 5 19.32 20.31 -21.56
C ASN A 5 17.98 20.82 -20.99
N GLU A 6 16.83 20.37 -21.49
CA GLU A 6 15.51 20.76 -20.93
C GLU A 6 14.90 19.72 -19.97
N ARG A 7 15.55 18.56 -19.78
CA ARG A 7 15.09 17.54 -18.81
C ARG A 7 15.59 17.77 -17.38
N SER A 8 16.35 18.85 -17.14
CA SER A 8 17.14 19.01 -15.90
C SER A 8 16.41 19.65 -14.72
N LYS A 9 15.11 20.00 -14.82
CA LYS A 9 14.34 20.51 -13.67
C LYS A 9 12.84 20.20 -13.77
N ILE A 10 12.46 18.92 -13.81
CA ILE A 10 11.20 18.58 -13.16
C ILE A 10 11.53 18.65 -11.67
N MET A 11 10.95 19.62 -10.96
CA MET A 11 10.97 19.63 -9.50
C MET A 11 10.27 18.35 -9.06
N ILE A 12 11.02 17.26 -8.82
CA ILE A 12 10.46 16.05 -8.26
C ILE A 12 10.17 16.40 -6.80
N ASN A 13 8.96 16.86 -6.54
CA ASN A 13 8.43 16.87 -5.19
C ASN A 13 8.43 15.40 -4.75
N SER A 14 9.20 15.06 -3.71
CA SER A 14 9.21 13.69 -3.21
C SER A 14 7.77 13.28 -2.85
N LYS A 15 7.42 12.06 -3.22
CA LYS A 15 6.07 11.50 -3.05
C LYS A 15 6.16 10.32 -2.12
N LYS A 16 5.17 10.15 -1.25
CA LYS A 16 5.02 8.96 -0.41
C LYS A 16 4.21 7.91 -1.17
N ILE A 17 4.85 6.80 -1.52
CA ILE A 17 4.22 5.71 -2.26
C ILE A 17 4.13 4.50 -1.34
N LEU A 18 2.90 4.06 -1.09
CA LEU A 18 2.61 2.89 -0.27
C LEU A 18 2.43 1.65 -1.15
N GLY A 19 3.31 0.68 -0.99
CA GLY A 19 3.14 -0.67 -1.50
C GLY A 19 2.24 -1.50 -0.58
N ILE A 20 1.20 -2.13 -1.12
CA ILE A 20 0.36 -3.09 -0.40
C ILE A 20 0.50 -4.47 -1.04
N CYS A 21 1.19 -5.38 -0.34
CA CYS A 21 1.31 -6.78 -0.73
C CYS A 21 0.28 -7.62 0.02
N VAL A 22 -0.69 -8.18 -0.72
CA VAL A 22 -1.77 -9.00 -0.15
C VAL A 22 -1.33 -10.46 0.05
N SER A 23 -0.18 -10.87 -0.49
CA SER A 23 0.29 -12.25 -0.37
C SER A 23 0.81 -12.55 1.04
N ASN A 24 0.38 -13.69 1.60
CA ASN A 24 0.96 -14.23 2.84
C ASN A 24 2.40 -14.75 2.66
N ARG A 25 2.88 -14.86 1.41
CA ARG A 25 4.24 -15.30 1.09
C ARG A 25 5.14 -14.07 0.90
N LYS A 26 5.93 -13.72 1.92
CA LYS A 26 6.85 -12.56 1.88
C LYS A 26 7.81 -12.57 0.68
N ASN A 27 8.22 -13.76 0.22
CA ASN A 27 9.10 -13.95 -0.95
C ASN A 27 8.36 -14.55 -2.16
N GLY A 28 7.03 -14.43 -2.20
CA GLY A 28 6.20 -14.96 -3.29
C GLY A 28 6.12 -14.01 -4.49
N ASN A 29 5.51 -14.48 -5.57
CA ASN A 29 5.40 -13.76 -6.84
C ASN A 29 4.84 -12.33 -6.70
N SER A 30 3.75 -12.14 -5.94
CA SER A 30 3.16 -10.80 -5.76
C SER A 30 4.10 -9.83 -5.04
N SER A 31 4.89 -10.31 -4.08
CA SER A 31 5.91 -9.50 -3.40
C SER A 31 7.03 -9.11 -4.37
N ILE A 32 7.54 -10.06 -5.15
CA ILE A 32 8.59 -9.81 -6.15
C ILE A 32 8.11 -8.79 -7.20
N ILE A 33 6.88 -8.95 -7.71
CA ILE A 33 6.28 -8.04 -8.68
C ILE A 33 6.13 -6.64 -8.09
N LEU A 34 5.60 -6.52 -6.86
CA LEU A 34 5.43 -5.23 -6.20
C LEU A 34 6.76 -4.49 -6.00
N ASN A 35 7.79 -5.19 -5.51
CA ASN A 35 9.10 -4.60 -5.29
C ASN A 35 9.73 -4.12 -6.61
N LYS A 36 9.58 -4.89 -7.70
CA LYS A 36 10.02 -4.47 -9.04
C LYS A 36 9.23 -3.27 -9.57
N LEU A 37 7.93 -3.21 -9.30
CA LEU A 37 7.08 -2.08 -9.69
C LEU A 37 7.48 -0.79 -8.97
N LEU A 38 7.85 -0.89 -7.68
CA LEU A 38 8.23 0.26 -6.86
C LEU A 38 9.68 0.71 -7.07
N GLN A 39 10.54 -0.16 -7.60
CA GLN A 39 11.97 0.10 -7.75
C GLN A 39 12.27 1.38 -8.56
N PRO A 40 11.69 1.61 -9.75
CA PRO A 40 11.96 2.85 -10.50
C PRO A 40 11.52 4.12 -9.75
N ALA A 41 10.43 4.05 -8.98
CA ALA A 41 9.98 5.18 -8.19
C ALA A 41 10.93 5.49 -7.03
N LYS A 42 11.48 4.44 -6.38
CA LYS A 42 12.55 4.58 -5.40
C LYS A 42 13.81 5.21 -6.01
N GLU A 43 14.23 4.74 -7.18
CA GLU A 43 15.38 5.27 -7.92
C GLU A 43 15.18 6.73 -8.36
N ALA A 44 13.94 7.15 -8.57
CA ALA A 44 13.56 8.54 -8.85
C ALA A 44 13.50 9.46 -7.62
N GLY A 45 13.78 8.95 -6.41
CA GLY A 45 13.84 9.74 -5.18
C GLY A 45 12.51 9.88 -4.42
N HIS A 46 11.52 9.03 -4.72
CA HIS A 46 10.28 8.96 -3.94
C HIS A 46 10.46 8.11 -2.68
N GLU A 47 9.69 8.42 -1.64
CA GLU A 47 9.65 7.66 -0.39
C GLU A 47 8.76 6.43 -0.59
N ILE A 48 9.32 5.23 -0.35
CA ILE A 48 8.61 3.97 -0.54
C ILE A 48 8.48 3.26 0.80
N GLU A 49 7.25 2.91 1.16
CA GLU A 49 6.94 1.99 2.26
C GLU A 49 6.17 0.79 1.72
N VAL A 50 6.38 -0.41 2.28
CA VAL A 50 5.64 -1.62 1.87
C VAL A 50 5.00 -2.30 3.06
N LEU A 51 3.68 -2.47 3.01
CA LEU A 51 2.90 -3.27 3.94
C LEU A 51 2.66 -4.67 3.38
N TYR A 52 2.97 -5.68 4.18
CA TYR A 52 2.67 -7.07 3.88
C TYR A 52 1.45 -7.49 4.70
N LEU A 53 0.26 -7.47 4.09
CA LEU A 53 -1.00 -7.70 4.81
C LEU A 53 -1.04 -9.08 5.50
N GLY A 54 -0.40 -10.09 4.91
CA GLY A 54 -0.33 -11.42 5.52
C GLY A 54 0.50 -11.50 6.81
N ALA A 55 1.23 -10.44 7.17
CA ALA A 55 1.95 -10.33 8.44
C ALA A 55 1.21 -9.46 9.47
N LEU A 56 0.09 -8.85 9.09
CA LEU A 56 -0.71 -7.99 9.96
C LEU A 56 -1.89 -8.77 10.54
N LYS A 57 -2.26 -8.43 11.76
CA LYS A 57 -3.50 -8.86 12.39
C LYS A 57 -4.57 -7.84 12.05
N ILE A 58 -5.47 -8.19 11.15
CA ILE A 58 -6.65 -7.38 10.81
C ILE A 58 -7.89 -8.25 11.04
N LEU A 59 -8.72 -7.84 12.00
CA LEU A 59 -9.95 -8.53 12.34
C LEU A 59 -11.06 -8.10 11.37
N PRO A 60 -12.06 -8.96 11.11
CA PRO A 60 -13.23 -8.56 10.34
C PRO A 60 -13.97 -7.40 11.02
N CYS A 61 -14.34 -6.39 10.23
CA CYS A 61 -15.20 -5.31 10.72
C CYS A 61 -16.52 -5.88 11.23
N ARG A 62 -16.98 -5.36 12.37
CA ARG A 62 -18.22 -5.79 13.03
C ARG A 62 -19.46 -5.00 12.58
N GLY A 63 -19.29 -3.98 11.74
CA GLY A 63 -20.40 -3.08 11.37
C GLY A 63 -20.99 -2.33 12.57
N CYS A 64 -20.19 -2.07 13.61
CA CYS A 64 -20.66 -1.46 14.86
C CYS A 64 -20.77 0.08 14.80
N PHE A 65 -20.24 0.71 13.75
CA PHE A 65 -20.23 2.16 13.54
C PHE A 65 -19.53 2.99 14.63
N ALA A 66 -18.77 2.39 15.54
CA ALA A 66 -18.04 3.12 16.58
C ALA A 66 -16.98 4.09 16.03
N CYS A 67 -16.47 3.83 14.81
CA CYS A 67 -15.53 4.70 14.11
C CYS A 67 -16.18 5.91 13.42
N SER A 68 -17.50 6.04 13.43
CA SER A 68 -18.23 7.10 12.69
C SER A 68 -17.81 8.52 13.06
N ASN A 69 -17.48 8.75 14.33
CA ASN A 69 -17.09 10.08 14.82
C ASN A 69 -15.57 10.27 14.91
N SER A 70 -14.82 9.20 15.20
CA SER A 70 -13.37 9.29 15.48
C SER A 70 -12.50 8.99 14.26
N HIS A 71 -13.08 8.42 13.19
CA HIS A 71 -12.39 7.77 12.08
C HIS A 71 -11.44 6.62 12.48
N ASN A 72 -11.36 6.27 13.77
CA ASN A 72 -10.54 5.20 14.30
C ASN A 72 -11.41 4.00 14.69
N CYS A 73 -11.02 2.82 14.24
CA CYS A 73 -11.64 1.57 14.63
C CYS A 73 -11.35 1.28 16.11
N VAL A 74 -12.34 0.75 16.82
CA VAL A 74 -12.22 0.34 18.24
C VAL A 74 -11.62 -1.05 18.42
N LEU A 75 -11.36 -1.77 17.31
CA LEU A 75 -10.72 -3.08 17.37
C LEU A 75 -9.23 -2.90 17.67
N GLU A 76 -8.73 -3.71 18.61
CA GLU A 76 -7.31 -3.80 18.94
C GLU A 76 -6.58 -4.70 17.93
N ASP A 77 -6.41 -4.16 16.74
CA ASP A 77 -5.73 -4.78 15.61
C ASP A 77 -4.96 -3.72 14.79
N ASP A 78 -4.40 -4.12 13.65
CA ASP A 78 -3.52 -3.25 12.85
C ASP A 78 -4.27 -2.29 11.91
N ILE A 79 -5.61 -2.27 11.90
CA ILE A 79 -6.37 -1.54 10.86
C ILE A 79 -6.13 -0.02 10.91
N ASN A 80 -6.02 0.56 12.11
CA ASN A 80 -5.84 2.01 12.26
C ASN A 80 -4.48 2.46 11.70
N MET A 81 -3.41 1.68 11.94
CA MET A 81 -2.09 1.94 11.37
C MET A 81 -2.10 1.83 9.83
N VAL A 82 -2.82 0.84 9.29
CA VAL A 82 -2.95 0.70 7.83
C VAL A 82 -3.70 1.88 7.23
N LYS A 83 -4.79 2.33 7.86
CA LYS A 83 -5.57 3.50 7.42
C LYS A 83 -4.74 4.77 7.43
N GLU A 84 -3.99 5.02 8.50
CA GLU A 84 -3.08 6.17 8.60
C GLU A 84 -2.07 6.20 7.45
N LYS A 85 -1.45 5.04 7.13
CA LYS A 85 -0.50 4.95 6.01
C LYS A 85 -1.16 5.17 4.66
N ILE A 86 -2.38 4.69 4.47
CA ILE A 86 -3.18 4.95 3.26
C ILE A 86 -3.48 6.45 3.13
N GLU A 87 -3.87 7.12 4.22
CA GLU A 87 -4.17 8.56 4.25
C GLU A 87 -2.93 9.43 3.99
N MET A 88 -1.77 9.01 4.47
CA MET A 88 -0.50 9.71 4.26
C MET A 88 0.12 9.50 2.86
N ALA A 89 -0.34 8.51 2.10
CA ALA A 89 0.26 8.16 0.81
C ALA A 89 -0.25 9.08 -0.32
N ASP A 90 0.66 9.58 -1.14
CA ASP A 90 0.33 10.26 -2.40
C ASP A 90 -0.12 9.27 -3.49
N ALA A 91 0.37 8.03 -3.43
CA ALA A 91 0.03 6.97 -4.37
C ALA A 91 0.12 5.59 -3.70
N ILE A 92 -0.68 4.65 -4.19
CA ILE A 92 -0.72 3.26 -3.71
C ILE A 92 -0.41 2.32 -4.86
N ALA A 93 0.57 1.43 -4.65
CA ALA A 93 0.84 0.30 -5.54
C ALA A 93 0.36 -0.99 -4.85
N LEU A 94 -0.56 -1.71 -5.48
CA LEU A 94 -1.14 -2.91 -4.89
C LEU A 94 -0.77 -4.16 -5.70
N ALA A 95 -0.33 -5.20 -5.01
CA ALA A 95 -0.10 -6.51 -5.62
C ALA A 95 -0.79 -7.60 -4.80
N SER A 96 -1.64 -8.37 -5.49
CA SER A 96 -2.38 -9.48 -4.91
C SER A 96 -2.16 -10.75 -5.72
N PRO A 97 -2.08 -11.93 -5.08
CA PRO A 97 -2.31 -13.17 -5.80
C PRO A 97 -3.79 -13.26 -6.24
N CYS A 98 -4.06 -14.10 -7.23
CA CYS A 98 -5.43 -14.52 -7.55
C CYS A 98 -5.68 -15.87 -6.88
N TYR A 99 -6.56 -15.89 -5.88
CA TYR A 99 -7.02 -17.10 -5.19
C TYR A 99 -8.51 -17.26 -5.48
N TYR A 100 -8.87 -18.40 -6.09
CA TYR A 100 -10.25 -18.71 -6.48
C TYR A 100 -10.91 -17.57 -7.28
N LEU A 101 -10.24 -17.13 -8.35
CA LEU A 101 -10.70 -16.08 -9.28
C LEU A 101 -10.85 -14.67 -8.67
N SER A 102 -10.35 -14.43 -7.46
CA SER A 102 -10.40 -13.12 -6.82
C SER A 102 -9.17 -12.83 -5.97
N ALA A 103 -9.13 -11.63 -5.39
CA ALA A 103 -8.15 -11.30 -4.37
C ALA A 103 -8.48 -12.07 -3.06
N PRO A 104 -7.48 -12.37 -2.21
CA PRO A 104 -7.70 -12.90 -0.87
C PRO A 104 -8.62 -12.01 -0.04
N SER A 105 -9.37 -12.61 0.88
CA SER A 105 -10.29 -11.89 1.79
C SER A 105 -9.59 -10.82 2.64
N THR A 106 -8.29 -10.97 2.92
CA THR A 106 -7.46 -9.98 3.62
C THR A 106 -7.44 -8.63 2.92
N LEU A 107 -7.56 -8.58 1.59
CA LEU A 107 -7.70 -7.30 0.89
C LEU A 107 -9.05 -6.63 1.21
N LYS A 108 -10.14 -7.39 1.21
CA LYS A 108 -11.47 -6.85 1.52
C LYS A 108 -11.55 -6.30 2.95
N ALA A 109 -10.77 -6.87 3.88
CA ALA A 109 -10.70 -6.37 5.26
C ALA A 109 -10.25 -4.90 5.36
N LEU A 110 -9.56 -4.35 4.35
CA LEU A 110 -9.17 -2.93 4.31
C LEU A 110 -10.31 -1.97 3.94
N SER A 111 -11.39 -2.48 3.35
CA SER A 111 -12.51 -1.68 2.83
C SER A 111 -13.68 -1.58 3.79
N ALA A 112 -13.41 -1.74 5.09
CA ALA A 112 -14.40 -2.00 6.12
C ALA A 112 -14.42 -0.90 7.20
#